data_AF-A0A524F6R1-F1
#
_entry.id   AF-A0A524F6R1-F1
#
_cell.length_a   1.000
_cell.length_b   1.000
_cell.length_c   1.000
_cell.angle_alpha   90.00
_cell.angle_beta   90.00
_cell.angle_gamma   90.00
#
_symmetry.space_group_name_H-M   'P 1'
#
loop_
_entity.id
_entity.type
_entity.pdbx_description
1 polymer ?
#
loop_
_entity_poly.entity_id
_entity_poly.type
_entity_poly.pdbx_seq_one_letter_code
_entity_poly.pdbx_strand_id
1 'polypeptide(L)'
;MSERLKEFLKKIHNPKNKIPEYLTIVVRPGKKIMDIKIKKEESNILKIIAHQEDRKGWFLHSYHIPIGNLGLHNDAKNKEILPYLNDPRMITSDKATKDLLEEILRKFIEILSERKTHFFRTERFKKKKEMRVGTQLKGF
;
A
#
# COMPACT_ATOMS: atom_id res chain seq x y z
N MET A 1 -15.10 -1.81 7.46
CA MET A 1 -14.26 -2.30 6.34
C MET A 1 -15.15 -3.18 5.47
N SER A 2 -15.33 -2.82 4.18
CA SER A 2 -16.20 -3.54 3.23
C SER A 2 -15.91 -5.04 3.23
N GLU A 3 -16.96 -5.87 3.22
CA GLU A 3 -16.85 -7.34 3.16
C GLU A 3 -16.05 -7.79 1.93
N ARG A 4 -16.28 -7.12 0.80
CA ARG A 4 -15.60 -7.40 -0.47
C ARG A 4 -14.07 -7.20 -0.40
N LEU A 5 -13.62 -6.17 0.34
CA LEU A 5 -12.19 -5.93 0.55
C LEU A 5 -11.59 -6.97 1.50
N LYS A 6 -12.31 -7.35 2.56
CA LYS A 6 -11.87 -8.41 3.48
C LYS A 6 -11.72 -9.74 2.76
N GLU A 7 -12.71 -10.12 1.94
CA GLU A 7 -12.65 -11.33 1.13
C GLU A 7 -11.51 -11.31 0.12
N PHE A 8 -11.30 -10.18 -0.56
CA PHE A 8 -10.18 -10.02 -1.48
C PHE A 8 -8.84 -10.23 -0.76
N LEU A 9 -8.60 -9.52 0.34
CA LEU A 9 -7.37 -9.65 1.14
C LEU A 9 -7.19 -11.08 1.66
N LYS A 10 -8.28 -11.73 2.07
CA LYS A 10 -8.23 -13.14 2.51
C LYS A 10 -7.87 -14.07 1.37
N LYS A 11 -8.32 -13.82 0.14
CA LYS A 11 -7.99 -14.64 -1.03
C LYS A 11 -6.53 -14.49 -1.46
N ILE A 12 -6.00 -13.27 -1.53
CA ILE A 12 -4.63 -13.03 -2.01
C ILE A 12 -3.54 -13.42 -1.00
N HIS A 13 -3.85 -13.39 0.31
CA HIS A 13 -2.93 -13.76 1.39
C HIS A 13 -3.23 -15.16 1.94
N ASN A 14 -3.97 -15.99 1.21
CA ASN A 14 -4.24 -17.35 1.65
C ASN A 14 -3.05 -18.26 1.30
N PRO A 15 -2.31 -18.80 2.28
CA PRO A 15 -1.15 -19.65 2.01
C PRO A 15 -1.52 -20.97 1.31
N LYS A 16 -2.82 -21.34 1.30
CA LYS A 16 -3.30 -22.56 0.64
C LYS A 16 -3.65 -22.37 -0.84
N ASN A 17 -3.55 -21.16 -1.37
CA ASN A 17 -3.90 -20.89 -2.76
C ASN A 17 -2.69 -21.11 -3.69
N LYS A 18 -2.94 -21.56 -4.93
CA LYS A 18 -1.91 -21.72 -5.98
C LYS A 18 -1.50 -20.39 -6.65
N ILE A 19 -1.91 -19.25 -6.11
CA ILE A 19 -1.55 -17.92 -6.63
C ILE A 19 -0.22 -17.49 -6.02
N PRO A 20 0.60 -16.71 -6.75
CA PRO A 20 1.83 -16.14 -6.19
C PRO A 20 1.49 -15.29 -4.97
N GLU A 21 2.40 -15.27 -4.00
CA GLU A 21 2.19 -14.50 -2.77
C GLU A 21 2.32 -13.00 -3.06
N TYR A 22 1.37 -12.21 -2.56
CA TYR A 22 1.29 -10.77 -2.83
C TYR A 22 1.63 -9.98 -1.58
N LEU A 23 2.54 -9.02 -1.72
CA LEU A 23 2.68 -7.95 -0.74
C LEU A 23 1.63 -6.86 -0.97
N THR A 24 1.20 -6.21 0.11
CA THR A 24 0.19 -5.16 0.09
C THR A 24 0.79 -3.85 0.60
N ILE A 25 0.77 -2.82 -0.24
CA ILE A 25 1.19 -1.46 0.12
C ILE A 25 -0.07 -0.60 0.25
N VAL A 26 -0.42 -0.23 1.47
CA VAL A 26 -1.55 0.66 1.76
C VAL A 26 -1.09 2.11 1.61
N VAL A 27 -1.66 2.79 0.62
CA VAL A 27 -1.36 4.19 0.31
C VAL A 27 -2.26 5.12 1.13
N ARG A 28 -3.55 4.78 1.23
CA ARG A 28 -4.52 5.57 1.99
C ARG A 28 -5.52 4.65 2.69
N PRO A 29 -5.48 4.56 4.04
CA PRO A 29 -6.44 3.73 4.76
C PRO A 29 -7.84 4.35 4.65
N GLY A 30 -8.83 3.51 4.38
CA GLY A 30 -10.22 3.94 4.36
C GLY A 30 -11.00 3.57 5.60
N LYS A 31 -11.81 4.52 6.11
CA LYS A 31 -12.66 4.30 7.30
C LYS A 31 -13.93 3.51 6.92
N LYS A 32 -14.79 4.12 6.10
CA LYS A 32 -16.04 3.53 5.62
C LYS A 32 -15.98 3.29 4.11
N ILE A 33 -15.28 2.24 3.71
CA ILE A 33 -15.23 1.81 2.31
C ILE A 33 -16.57 1.17 1.95
N MET A 34 -17.24 1.70 0.93
CA MET A 34 -18.50 1.17 0.40
C MET A 34 -18.24 0.12 -0.68
N ASP A 35 -17.44 0.49 -1.68
CA ASP A 35 -17.14 -0.38 -2.81
C ASP A 35 -15.66 -0.29 -3.22
N ILE A 36 -15.21 -1.29 -3.97
CA ILE A 36 -13.84 -1.40 -4.47
C ILE A 36 -13.83 -1.78 -5.94
N LYS A 37 -12.85 -1.24 -6.67
CA LYS A 37 -12.48 -1.63 -8.03
C LYS A 37 -11.08 -2.21 -7.99
N ILE A 38 -10.93 -3.39 -8.57
CA ILE A 38 -9.64 -4.07 -8.74
C ILE A 38 -9.23 -3.83 -10.19
N LYS A 39 -8.10 -3.15 -10.39
CA LYS A 39 -7.47 -3.02 -11.71
C LYS A 39 -6.22 -3.87 -11.75
N LYS A 40 -6.06 -4.64 -12.81
CA LYS A 40 -4.84 -5.40 -13.09
C LYS A 40 -3.96 -4.54 -13.99
N GLU A 41 -2.76 -4.25 -13.51
CA GLU A 41 -1.72 -3.54 -14.25
C GLU A 41 -0.70 -4.55 -14.81
N GLU A 42 0.41 -4.04 -15.34
CA GLU A 42 1.53 -4.86 -15.80
C GLU A 42 2.12 -5.73 -14.67
N SER A 43 2.79 -6.82 -15.05
CA SER A 43 3.46 -7.74 -14.12
C SER A 43 2.57 -8.31 -13.01
N ASN A 44 1.27 -8.49 -13.31
CA ASN A 44 0.25 -8.98 -12.39
C ASN A 44 0.04 -8.11 -11.15
N ILE A 45 0.45 -6.84 -11.18
CA ILE A 45 0.22 -5.91 -10.08
C ILE A 45 -1.27 -5.58 -10.01
N LEU A 46 -1.86 -5.65 -8.81
CA LEU A 46 -3.27 -5.32 -8.59
C LEU A 46 -3.39 -3.97 -7.87
N LYS A 47 -4.09 -3.04 -8.51
CA LYS A 47 -4.38 -1.72 -7.98
C LYS A 47 -5.81 -1.68 -7.44
N ILE A 48 -5.94 -1.41 -6.15
CA ILE A 48 -7.24 -1.28 -5.48
C ILE A 48 -7.62 0.19 -5.39
N ILE A 49 -8.75 0.51 -6.01
CA ILE A 49 -9.38 1.81 -5.93
C ILE A 49 -10.65 1.64 -5.10
N ALA A 50 -10.77 2.39 -4.02
CA ALA A 50 -11.90 2.32 -3.11
C ALA A 50 -12.80 3.56 -3.23
N HIS A 51 -14.08 3.38 -2.96
CA HIS A 51 -15.05 4.45 -2.77
C HIS A 51 -15.43 4.51 -1.29
N GLN A 52 -15.48 5.71 -0.73
CA GLN A 52 -15.85 5.95 0.68
C GLN A 52 -17.18 6.68 0.76
N GLU A 53 -17.94 6.40 1.81
CA GLU A 53 -19.23 7.05 2.08
C GLU A 53 -19.08 8.57 2.24
N ASP A 54 -18.07 8.99 3.00
CA ASP A 54 -17.85 10.38 3.40
C ASP A 54 -17.14 11.23 2.33
N ARG A 55 -16.69 10.60 1.23
CA ARG A 55 -15.85 11.27 0.23
C ARG A 55 -16.37 11.04 -1.16
N LYS A 56 -16.65 12.12 -1.88
CA LYS A 56 -16.99 12.06 -3.30
C LYS A 56 -15.80 11.54 -4.10
N GLY A 57 -16.01 10.43 -4.80
CA GLY A 57 -15.09 9.92 -5.80
C GLY A 57 -14.24 8.73 -5.35
N TRP A 58 -13.64 8.10 -6.36
CA TRP A 58 -12.79 6.93 -6.21
C TRP A 58 -11.37 7.35 -5.84
N PHE A 59 -10.75 6.71 -4.86
CA PHE A 59 -9.37 6.98 -4.48
C PHE A 59 -8.53 5.70 -4.45
N LEU A 60 -7.25 5.85 -4.74
CA LEU A 60 -6.28 4.76 -4.62
C LEU A 60 -6.13 4.35 -3.15
N HIS A 61 -6.48 3.10 -2.85
CA HIS A 61 -6.41 2.55 -1.51
C HIS A 61 -5.09 1.81 -1.27
N SER A 62 -4.79 0.83 -2.11
CA SER A 62 -3.62 -0.02 -1.98
C SER A 62 -3.14 -0.57 -3.32
N TYR A 63 -1.86 -0.91 -3.36
CA TYR A 63 -1.26 -1.73 -4.41
C TYR A 63 -0.94 -3.12 -3.86
N HIS A 64 -1.08 -4.13 -4.70
CA HIS A 64 -0.70 -5.50 -4.39
C HIS A 64 0.27 -5.98 -5.45
N ILE A 65 1.47 -6.31 -5.03
CA ILE A 65 2.58 -6.66 -5.92
C ILE A 65 2.97 -8.10 -5.60
N PRO A 66 3.14 -8.98 -6.61
CA PRO A 66 3.70 -10.31 -6.37
C PRO A 66 5.11 -10.21 -5.77
N ILE A 67 5.41 -11.00 -4.72
CA ILE A 67 6.75 -11.00 -4.10
C ILE A 67 7.83 -11.42 -5.11
N GLY A 68 7.49 -12.35 -6.01
CA GLY A 68 8.38 -12.78 -7.09
C GLY A 68 8.83 -11.66 -8.04
N ASN A 69 8.07 -10.56 -8.16
CA ASN A 69 8.48 -9.43 -8.99
C ASN A 69 9.68 -8.68 -8.37
N LEU A 70 9.88 -8.78 -7.06
CA LEU A 70 11.05 -8.22 -6.38
C LEU A 70 12.31 -9.09 -6.55
N GLY A 71 12.19 -10.26 -7.21
CA GLY A 71 13.27 -11.25 -7.27
C GLY A 71 13.47 -12.01 -5.96
N LEU A 72 12.53 -11.88 -5.01
CA LEU A 72 12.57 -12.55 -3.72
C LEU A 72 11.81 -13.87 -3.74
N HIS A 73 12.18 -14.77 -2.82
CA HIS A 73 11.40 -15.98 -2.60
C HIS A 73 10.03 -15.63 -1.99
N ASN A 74 9.00 -16.43 -2.27
CA ASN A 74 7.65 -16.15 -1.79
C ASN A 74 7.60 -16.05 -0.25
N ASP A 75 8.34 -16.89 0.47
CA ASP A 75 8.40 -16.89 1.94
C ASP A 75 9.21 -15.72 2.55
N ALA A 76 9.67 -14.75 1.75
CA ALA A 76 10.49 -13.64 2.23
C ALA A 76 9.79 -12.85 3.34
N LYS A 77 10.53 -12.50 4.40
CA LYS A 77 9.97 -11.76 5.54
C LYS A 77 9.86 -10.28 5.23
N ASN A 78 8.99 -9.57 5.96
CA ASN A 78 8.84 -8.12 5.82
C ASN A 78 10.17 -7.36 5.90
N LYS A 79 11.11 -7.80 6.75
CA LYS A 79 12.43 -7.20 6.91
C LYS A 79 13.30 -7.33 5.64
N GLU A 80 13.13 -8.40 4.88
CA GLU A 80 13.88 -8.65 3.64
C GLU A 80 13.24 -7.93 2.46
N ILE A 81 11.91 -7.79 2.47
CA ILE A 81 11.16 -7.10 1.42
C ILE A 81 11.29 -5.57 1.53
N LEU A 82 11.30 -5.03 2.76
CA LEU A 82 11.28 -3.58 3.01
C LEU A 82 12.41 -2.79 2.29
N PRO A 83 13.67 -3.27 2.23
CA PRO A 83 14.72 -2.62 1.45
C PRO A 83 14.37 -2.48 -0.04
N TYR A 84 13.82 -3.52 -0.67
CA TYR A 84 13.45 -3.48 -2.09
C TYR A 84 12.30 -2.52 -2.37
N LEU A 85 11.40 -2.36 -1.41
CA LEU A 85 10.30 -1.40 -1.52
C LEU A 85 10.78 0.05 -1.41
N ASN A 86 11.82 0.33 -0.62
CA ASN A 86 12.35 1.68 -0.42
C ASN A 86 13.53 2.02 -1.35
N ASP A 87 14.19 1.02 -1.93
CA ASP A 87 15.21 1.19 -2.96
C ASP A 87 14.85 0.37 -4.21
N PRO A 88 14.03 0.94 -5.14
CA PRO A 88 13.61 0.24 -6.36
C PRO A 88 14.77 -0.14 -7.29
N ARG A 89 15.97 0.41 -7.06
CA ARG A 89 17.18 0.05 -7.82
C ARG A 89 17.63 -1.38 -7.56
N MET A 90 17.28 -1.96 -6.41
CA MET A 90 17.53 -3.37 -6.11
C MET A 90 16.70 -4.32 -6.98
N ILE A 91 15.59 -3.85 -7.55
CA ILE A 91 14.70 -4.65 -8.38
C ILE A 91 15.25 -4.68 -9.79
N THR A 92 15.90 -5.80 -10.12
CA THR A 92 16.45 -6.06 -11.46
C THR A 92 15.55 -6.98 -12.29
N SER A 93 14.64 -7.70 -11.64
CA SER A 93 13.81 -8.73 -12.26
C SER A 93 12.61 -8.16 -13.05
N ASP A 94 12.01 -7.07 -12.59
CA ASP A 94 10.77 -6.53 -13.18
C ASP A 94 10.77 -5.00 -13.27
N LYS A 95 10.81 -4.48 -14.50
CA LYS A 95 10.85 -3.04 -14.77
C LYS A 95 9.55 -2.33 -14.35
N ALA A 96 8.38 -2.93 -14.61
CA ALA A 96 7.09 -2.33 -14.28
C ALA A 96 6.92 -2.13 -12.76
N THR A 97 7.34 -3.10 -11.96
CA THR A 97 7.34 -3.02 -10.49
C THR A 97 8.31 -1.96 -9.99
N LYS A 98 9.49 -1.85 -10.60
CA LYS A 98 10.45 -0.79 -10.30
C LYS A 98 9.87 0.61 -10.57
N ASP A 99 9.37 0.85 -11.78
CA ASP A 99 8.75 2.12 -12.17
C ASP A 99 7.57 2.48 -11.23
N LEU A 100 6.74 1.50 -10.86
CA LEU A 100 5.65 1.70 -9.91
C LEU A 100 6.16 2.10 -8.52
N LEU A 101 7.18 1.44 -7.99
CA LEU A 101 7.71 1.75 -6.67
C LEU A 101 8.41 3.11 -6.65
N GLU A 102 9.14 3.48 -7.71
CA GLU A 102 9.68 4.84 -7.87
C GLU A 102 8.55 5.88 -7.86
N GLU A 103 7.42 5.60 -8.54
CA GLU A 103 6.25 6.47 -8.51
C GLU A 103 5.65 6.58 -7.09
N ILE A 104 5.54 5.45 -6.38
CA ILE A 104 5.00 5.39 -5.01
C ILE A 104 5.91 6.20 -4.07
N LEU A 105 7.22 6.00 -4.09
CA LEU A 105 8.17 6.73 -3.24
C LEU A 105 8.17 8.22 -3.57
N ARG A 106 8.12 8.59 -4.86
CA ARG A 106 8.03 10.00 -5.27
C ARG A 106 6.76 10.67 -4.74
N LYS A 107 5.62 9.96 -4.71
CA LYS A 107 4.33 10.51 -4.28
C LYS A 107 4.11 10.44 -2.77
N PHE A 108 4.65 9.42 -2.11
CA PHE A 108 4.31 9.04 -0.73
C PHE A 108 5.51 8.90 0.21
N ILE A 109 6.72 9.27 -0.25
CA ILE A 109 7.98 9.39 0.48
C ILE A 109 8.60 8.03 0.77
N GLU A 110 8.11 7.33 1.78
CA GLU A 110 8.70 6.09 2.29
C GLU A 110 7.64 5.02 2.46
N ILE A 111 8.04 3.75 2.40
CA ILE A 111 7.21 2.59 2.70
C ILE A 111 7.67 1.98 4.02
N LEU A 112 6.74 1.80 4.95
CA LEU A 112 6.95 1.23 6.27
C LEU A 112 6.33 -0.17 6.35
N SER A 113 6.99 -1.10 7.03
CA SER A 113 6.43 -2.42 7.34
C SER A 113 5.38 -2.34 8.44
N GLU A 114 4.26 -3.05 8.27
CA GLU A 114 3.28 -3.27 9.34
C GLU A 114 3.61 -4.55 10.13
N ARG A 115 2.94 -4.75 11.27
CA ARG A 115 3.07 -5.98 12.09
C ARG A 115 2.58 -7.24 11.38
N LYS A 116 1.78 -7.09 10.34
CA LYS A 116 1.20 -8.20 9.58
C LYS A 116 2.11 -8.61 8.42
N THR A 117 2.26 -9.91 8.20
CA THR A 117 3.10 -10.48 7.14
C THR A 117 2.68 -9.97 5.76
N HIS A 118 3.63 -9.47 5.00
CA HIS A 118 3.49 -8.87 3.66
C HIS A 118 2.55 -7.66 3.60
N PHE A 119 2.35 -6.96 4.73
CA PHE A 119 1.65 -5.68 4.75
C PHE A 119 2.63 -4.54 5.00
N PHE A 120 2.45 -3.50 4.19
CA PHE A 120 3.23 -2.27 4.21
C PHE A 120 2.29 -1.09 4.08
N ARG A 121 2.74 0.08 4.50
CA ARG A 121 2.02 1.34 4.37
C ARG A 121 2.96 2.46 3.97
N THR A 122 2.48 3.47 3.26
CA THR A 122 3.31 4.63 2.93
C THR A 122 3.32 5.66 4.07
N GLU A 123 4.44 6.37 4.26
CA GLU A 123 4.63 7.37 5.32
C GLU A 123 3.76 8.61 5.15
N ARG A 124 3.37 8.99 3.92
CA ARG A 124 2.51 10.17 3.64
C ARG A 124 1.05 10.01 4.11
N PHE A 125 0.88 9.60 5.36
CA PHE A 125 -0.19 9.94 6.27
C PHE A 125 0.13 11.28 6.97
N LYS A 126 0.37 12.37 6.21
CA LYS A 126 0.16 13.71 6.80
C LYS A 126 -1.34 13.83 7.07
N LYS A 127 -1.77 13.48 8.30
CA LYS A 127 -2.67 14.38 9.02
C LYS A 127 -2.05 15.76 8.80
N LYS A 128 -2.77 16.68 8.16
CA LYS A 128 -2.50 18.11 8.38
C LYS A 128 -2.39 18.21 9.90
N LYS A 129 -1.18 18.36 10.43
CA LYS A 129 -0.97 18.68 11.84
C LYS A 129 -1.73 20.00 11.94
N GLU A 130 -2.90 20.00 12.56
CA GLU A 130 -3.55 21.24 12.94
C GLU A 130 -2.49 21.97 13.76
N MET A 131 -1.84 22.95 13.14
CA MET A 131 -1.10 23.93 13.89
C MET A 131 -2.19 24.60 14.72
N ARG A 132 -2.36 24.16 15.97
CA ARG A 132 -2.99 24.98 16.98
C ARG A 132 -2.13 26.23 17.05
N VAL A 133 -2.52 27.26 16.31
CA VAL A 133 -2.05 28.63 16.53
C VAL A 133 -2.74 29.07 17.81
N GLY A 134 -2.26 28.51 18.93
CA GLY A 134 -2.59 28.94 20.27
C GLY A 134 -1.43 29.79 20.76
N THR A 135 -1.19 30.92 20.10
CA THR A 135 -0.44 32.00 20.74
C THR A 135 -1.40 32.59 21.76
N GLN A 136 -1.37 32.08 22.99
CA GLN A 136 -1.90 32.83 24.13
C GLN A 136 -1.17 34.19 24.12
N LEU A 137 -1.91 35.25 23.80
CA LEU A 137 -1.50 36.61 24.14
C LEU A 137 -1.33 36.61 25.66
N LYS A 138 -0.08 36.76 26.13
CA LYS A 138 0.17 37.10 27.53
C LYS A 138 -0.58 38.40 27.81
N GLY A 139 -1.42 38.35 28.83
CA GLY A 139 -2.28 39.45 29.24
C GLY A 139 -1.52 40.74 29.54
N PHE A 140 -2.22 41.84 29.30
CA PHE A 140 -1.93 43.18 29.81
C PHE A 140 -2.02 43.21 31.34
#